data_AF-S5UVD4-F1
#
_entry.id   AF-S5UVD4-F1
#
_cell.length_a   1.000
_cell.length_b   1.000
_cell.length_c   1.000
_cell.angle_alpha   90.00
_cell.angle_beta   90.00
_cell.angle_gamma   90.00
#
_symmetry.space_group_name_H-M   'P 1'
#
loop_
_entity.id
_entity.type
_entity.pdbx_description
1 polymer ?
#
loop_
_entity_poly.entity_id
_entity_poly.type
_entity_poly.pdbx_seq_one_letter_code
_entity_poly.pdbx_strand_id
1 'polypeptide(L)'
;MTHGPQVLGLLHWHGEPPYGLTVLGIAPDRLAEAEEKAAAALADLALPASWVDAEPALRRHLVAACRPVPTAGLWHVTDGRPALDEDRARHDCLRALTVEWPGTEPLLTEEADRLPGLTALTRLTALVCRMPPEVWLEAEEDLLDFYDTYTVGTLSDAPP
;
A
#
# COMPACT_ATOMS: atom_id res chain seq x y z
N MET A 1 2.03 -24.83 17.31
CA MET A 1 2.11 -23.92 16.15
C MET A 1 1.16 -22.77 16.40
N THR A 2 1.66 -21.71 17.04
CA THR A 2 0.93 -20.45 17.18
C THR A 2 0.77 -19.88 15.78
N HIS A 3 -0.46 -19.88 15.26
CA HIS A 3 -0.77 -19.11 14.07
C HIS A 3 -0.52 -17.65 14.45
N GLY A 4 0.27 -16.92 13.65
CA GLY A 4 0.40 -15.47 13.83
C GLY A 4 -0.99 -14.82 13.77
N PRO A 5 -1.14 -13.57 14.25
CA PRO A 5 -2.39 -12.85 14.07
C PRO A 5 -2.75 -12.84 12.58
N GLN A 6 -3.99 -13.26 12.26
CA GLN A 6 -4.52 -13.24 10.91
C GLN A 6 -4.60 -11.78 10.44
N VAL A 7 -4.15 -11.51 9.22
CA VAL A 7 -4.17 -10.17 8.62
C VAL A 7 -4.92 -10.22 7.30
N LEU A 8 -5.91 -9.34 7.11
CA LEU A 8 -6.59 -9.16 5.83
C LEU A 8 -5.74 -8.24 4.96
N GLY A 9 -5.42 -8.67 3.74
CA GLY A 9 -4.65 -7.91 2.77
C GLY A 9 -5.56 -7.25 1.74
N LEU A 10 -5.61 -5.93 1.70
CA LEU A 10 -6.22 -5.19 0.60
C LEU A 10 -5.15 -4.94 -0.49
N LEU A 11 -5.36 -5.51 -1.67
CA LEU A 11 -4.39 -5.48 -2.76
C LEU A 11 -4.68 -4.32 -3.73
N HIS A 12 -3.63 -3.65 -4.18
CA HIS A 12 -3.66 -2.71 -5.28
C HIS A 12 -2.57 -3.03 -6.30
N TRP A 13 -2.99 -3.25 -7.54
CA TRP A 13 -2.11 -3.46 -8.68
C TRP A 13 -1.92 -2.17 -9.48
N HIS A 14 -0.65 -1.82 -9.74
CA HIS A 14 -0.26 -0.79 -10.68
C HIS A 14 0.07 -1.43 -12.04
N GLY A 15 -0.81 -1.21 -13.02
CA GLY A 15 -0.76 -1.83 -14.35
C GLY A 15 0.10 -1.10 -15.38
N GLU A 16 1.00 -0.21 -14.96
CA GLU A 16 1.93 0.48 -15.87
C GLU A 16 3.37 0.23 -15.42
N PRO A 17 4.34 0.14 -16.34
CA PRO A 17 5.75 0.01 -15.98
C PRO A 17 6.29 1.23 -15.21
N PRO A 18 7.07 1.04 -14.13
CA PRO A 18 7.37 -0.25 -13.49
C PRO A 18 6.12 -0.81 -12.79
N TYR A 19 5.75 -2.04 -13.13
CA TYR A 19 4.58 -2.69 -12.54
C TYR A 19 4.77 -2.83 -11.03
N GLY A 20 3.68 -2.89 -10.26
CA GLY A 20 3.82 -3.02 -8.81
C GLY A 20 2.58 -3.51 -8.10
N LEU A 21 2.80 -4.16 -6.97
CA LEU A 21 1.77 -4.65 -6.06
C LEU A 21 1.94 -3.99 -4.70
N THR A 22 0.88 -3.35 -4.23
CA THR A 22 0.78 -2.80 -2.87
C THR A 22 -0.25 -3.59 -2.10
N VAL A 23 0.06 -3.93 -0.85
CA VAL A 23 -0.82 -4.65 0.07
C VAL A 23 -0.88 -3.90 1.37
N LEU A 24 -2.10 -3.46 1.71
CA LEU A 24 -2.40 -2.86 3.00
C LEU A 24 -2.94 -3.94 3.93
N GLY A 25 -2.22 -4.23 5.01
CA GLY A 25 -2.63 -5.22 6.01
C GLY A 25 -3.54 -4.60 7.06
N ILE A 26 -4.68 -5.24 7.35
CA ILE A 26 -5.65 -4.80 8.36
C ILE A 26 -5.98 -5.97 9.29
N ALA A 27 -6.03 -5.71 10.59
CA ALA A 27 -6.50 -6.71 11.55
C ALA A 27 -8.02 -6.93 11.37
N PRO A 28 -8.51 -8.19 11.28
CA PRO A 28 -9.91 -8.47 11.00
C PRO A 28 -10.91 -7.79 11.95
N ASP A 29 -10.57 -7.70 13.24
CA ASP A 29 -11.37 -7.07 14.29
C ASP A 29 -11.39 -5.54 14.22
N ARG A 30 -10.50 -4.94 13.41
CA ARG A 30 -10.36 -3.49 13.22
C ARG A 30 -10.84 -3.03 11.84
N LEU A 31 -11.25 -3.94 10.96
CA LEU A 31 -11.61 -3.63 9.56
C LEU A 31 -12.65 -2.51 9.43
N ALA A 32 -13.73 -2.59 10.19
CA ALA A 32 -14.81 -1.59 10.13
C ALA A 32 -14.34 -0.20 10.59
N GLU A 33 -13.55 -0.13 11.67
CA GLU A 33 -12.97 1.13 12.14
C GLU A 33 -11.94 1.69 11.15
N ALA A 34 -11.13 0.81 10.56
CA ALA A 34 -10.15 1.18 9.55
C ALA A 34 -10.82 1.83 8.34
N GLU A 35 -11.91 1.22 7.86
CA GLU A 35 -12.72 1.78 6.77
C GLU A 35 -13.36 3.11 7.14
N GLU A 36 -14.02 3.20 8.29
CA GLU A 36 -14.67 4.44 8.73
C GLU A 36 -13.67 5.61 8.78
N LYS A 37 -12.49 5.37 9.38
CA LYS A 37 -11.46 6.39 9.49
C LYS A 37 -10.82 6.72 8.15
N ALA A 38 -10.57 5.74 7.29
CA ALA A 38 -10.00 5.98 5.97
C ALA A 38 -10.98 6.78 5.08
N ALA A 39 -12.27 6.43 5.13
CA ALA A 39 -13.33 7.15 4.44
C ALA A 39 -13.44 8.59 4.94
N ALA A 40 -13.40 8.82 6.26
CA ALA A 40 -13.42 10.16 6.84
C ALA A 40 -12.16 10.97 6.49
N ALA A 41 -10.98 10.33 6.51
CA ALA A 41 -9.70 10.97 6.24
C ALA A 41 -9.53 11.40 4.80
N LEU A 42 -10.17 10.71 3.85
CA LEU A 42 -10.03 10.93 2.42
C LEU A 42 -11.33 11.44 1.78
N ALA A 43 -12.35 11.73 2.59
CA ALA A 43 -13.59 12.35 2.14
C ALA A 43 -13.28 13.69 1.45
N ASP A 44 -13.86 13.88 0.25
CA ASP A 44 -13.76 15.12 -0.53
C ASP A 44 -12.34 15.54 -0.93
N LEU A 45 -11.33 14.66 -0.75
CA LEU A 45 -9.95 14.92 -1.12
C LEU A 45 -9.64 14.34 -2.49
N ALA A 46 -9.18 15.21 -3.39
CA ALA A 46 -8.56 14.78 -4.64
C ALA A 46 -7.15 14.26 -4.32
N LEU A 47 -6.94 12.97 -4.53
CA LEU A 47 -5.60 12.38 -4.40
C LEU A 47 -4.65 13.03 -5.43
N PRO A 48 -3.42 13.41 -5.03
CA PRO A 48 -2.47 13.98 -5.97
C PRO A 48 -2.08 12.96 -7.04
N ALA A 49 -1.74 13.42 -8.24
CA ALA A 49 -1.22 12.54 -9.29
C ALA A 49 0.24 12.10 -9.05
N SER A 50 0.97 12.86 -8.24
CA SER A 50 2.37 12.63 -7.84
C SER A 50 2.53 13.05 -6.39
N TRP A 51 3.08 12.17 -5.54
CA TRP A 51 3.37 12.51 -4.15
C TRP A 51 4.53 13.51 -4.05
N VAL A 52 5.55 13.34 -4.89
CA VAL A 52 6.72 14.23 -4.99
C VAL A 52 6.31 15.65 -5.35
N ASP A 53 5.44 15.80 -6.34
CA ASP A 53 5.05 17.11 -6.87
C ASP A 53 3.85 17.72 -6.13
N ALA A 54 3.27 16.99 -5.16
CA ALA A 54 2.20 17.51 -4.33
C ALA A 54 2.69 18.69 -3.48
N GLU A 55 1.79 19.65 -3.21
CA GLU A 55 2.12 20.74 -2.31
C GLU A 55 2.45 20.21 -0.90
N PRO A 56 3.50 20.70 -0.21
CA PRO A 56 3.83 20.27 1.14
C PRO A 56 2.67 20.41 2.14
N ALA A 57 1.80 21.40 1.95
CA ALA A 57 0.60 21.58 2.78
C ALA A 57 -0.41 20.44 2.56
N LEU A 58 -0.59 20.00 1.31
CA LEU A 58 -1.45 18.86 0.98
C LEU A 58 -0.88 17.56 1.56
N ARG A 59 0.43 17.32 1.41
CA ARG A 59 1.08 16.15 2.00
C ARG A 59 0.88 16.08 3.51
N ARG A 60 1.20 17.15 4.24
CA ARG A 60 1.00 17.23 5.70
C ARG A 60 -0.45 17.01 6.11
N HIS A 61 -1.39 17.57 5.35
CA HIS A 61 -2.81 17.38 5.60
C HIS A 61 -3.20 15.90 5.45
N LEU A 62 -2.80 15.25 4.36
CA LEU A 62 -3.10 13.84 4.10
C LEU A 62 -2.43 12.91 5.13
N VAL A 63 -1.17 13.16 5.49
CA VAL A 63 -0.47 12.40 6.54
C VAL A 63 -1.19 12.53 7.87
N ALA A 64 -1.54 13.75 8.29
CA ALA A 64 -2.26 14.00 9.53
C ALA A 64 -3.65 13.33 9.53
N ALA A 65 -4.36 13.36 8.40
CA ALA A 65 -5.69 12.77 8.26
C ALA A 65 -5.64 11.23 8.29
N CYS A 66 -4.66 10.61 7.64
CA CYS A 66 -4.54 9.14 7.54
C CYS A 66 -3.92 8.49 8.78
N ARG A 67 -3.11 9.22 9.56
CA ARG A 67 -2.42 8.69 10.76
C ARG A 67 -3.31 7.92 11.76
N PRO A 68 -4.59 8.29 12.01
CA PRO A 68 -5.45 7.57 12.94
C PRO A 68 -6.00 6.23 12.42
N VAL A 69 -5.83 5.92 11.12
CA VAL A 69 -6.36 4.70 10.49
C VAL A 69 -5.60 3.48 11.01
N PRO A 70 -6.26 2.51 11.68
CA PRO A 70 -5.59 1.32 12.18
C PRO A 70 -5.16 0.41 11.03
N THR A 71 -3.85 0.17 10.92
CA THR A 71 -3.25 -0.74 9.93
C THR A 71 -2.32 -1.72 10.63
N ALA A 72 -2.29 -2.98 10.18
CA ALA A 72 -1.36 -4.00 10.70
C ALA A 72 0.02 -3.93 10.03
N GLY A 73 0.09 -3.32 8.84
CA GLY A 73 1.34 -3.02 8.15
C GLY A 73 1.13 -2.74 6.66
N LEU A 74 2.24 -2.59 5.95
CA LEU A 74 2.28 -2.33 4.53
C LEU A 74 3.34 -3.20 3.85
N TRP A 75 3.00 -3.73 2.67
CA TRP A 75 3.99 -4.34 1.79
C TRP A 75 3.82 -3.79 0.38
N HIS A 76 4.92 -3.34 -0.22
CA HIS A 76 4.97 -2.87 -1.59
C HIS A 76 6.15 -3.51 -2.31
N VAL A 77 5.89 -4.04 -3.51
CA VAL A 77 6.96 -4.43 -4.42
C VAL A 77 6.71 -3.85 -5.81
N THR A 78 7.78 -3.35 -6.42
CA THR A 78 7.83 -3.02 -7.84
C THR A 78 8.55 -4.11 -8.61
N ASP A 79 8.12 -4.38 -9.84
CA ASP A 79 8.88 -5.15 -10.82
C ASP A 79 9.59 -4.19 -11.77
N GLY A 80 10.89 -4.02 -11.53
CA GLY A 80 11.73 -3.11 -12.32
C GLY A 80 12.34 -3.74 -13.57
N ARG A 81 12.02 -5.01 -13.88
CA ARG A 81 12.65 -5.73 -14.98
C ARG A 81 12.18 -5.19 -16.33
N PRO A 82 13.10 -4.85 -17.25
CA PRO A 82 12.72 -4.29 -18.54
C PRO A 82 12.01 -5.34 -19.41
N ALA A 83 11.01 -4.90 -20.17
CA ALA A 83 10.31 -5.69 -21.19
C ALA A 83 9.55 -6.94 -20.69
N LEU A 84 9.21 -7.00 -19.40
CA LEU A 84 8.31 -8.00 -18.85
C LEU A 84 6.85 -7.69 -19.25
N ASP A 85 6.04 -8.71 -19.54
CA ASP A 85 4.59 -8.52 -19.69
C ASP A 85 3.88 -8.38 -18.32
N GLU A 86 2.72 -7.73 -18.32
CA GLU A 86 1.96 -7.44 -17.10
C GLU A 86 1.55 -8.70 -16.33
N ASP A 87 1.13 -9.75 -17.04
CA ASP A 87 0.68 -11.00 -16.43
C ASP A 87 1.83 -11.68 -15.67
N ARG A 88 3.03 -11.68 -16.26
CA ARG A 88 4.22 -12.20 -15.62
C ARG A 88 4.64 -11.36 -14.42
N ALA A 89 4.58 -10.04 -14.51
CA ALA A 89 4.91 -9.15 -13.40
C ALA A 89 3.96 -9.41 -12.22
N ARG A 90 2.66 -9.49 -12.51
CA ARG A 90 1.62 -9.74 -11.52
C ARG A 90 1.82 -11.09 -10.83
N HIS A 91 2.10 -12.13 -11.60
CA HIS A 91 2.40 -13.45 -11.06
C HIS A 91 3.62 -13.43 -10.12
N ASP A 92 4.71 -12.80 -10.54
CA ASP A 92 5.96 -12.79 -9.77
C ASP A 92 5.83 -11.93 -8.50
N CYS A 93 5.11 -10.80 -8.55
CA CYS A 93 4.77 -9.99 -7.37
C CYS A 93 3.89 -10.74 -6.37
N LEU A 94 2.84 -11.43 -6.84
CA LEU A 94 1.98 -12.24 -5.97
C LEU A 94 2.75 -13.38 -5.31
N ARG A 95 3.68 -14.01 -6.04
CA ARG A 95 4.56 -15.05 -5.49
C ARG A 95 5.52 -14.48 -4.44
N ALA A 96 6.03 -13.26 -4.62
CA ALA A 96 6.90 -12.62 -3.63
C ALA A 96 6.12 -12.31 -2.34
N LEU A 97 4.87 -11.82 -2.46
CA LEU A 97 3.99 -11.55 -1.33
C LEU A 97 3.80 -12.78 -0.43
N THR A 98 3.57 -13.97 -1.02
CA THR A 98 3.33 -15.20 -0.24
C THR A 98 4.56 -15.67 0.54
N VAL A 99 5.76 -15.28 0.09
CA VAL A 99 7.04 -15.59 0.77
C VAL A 99 7.34 -14.56 1.87
N GLU A 100 7.21 -13.27 1.55
CA GLU A 100 7.63 -12.17 2.43
C GLU A 100 6.58 -11.83 3.50
N TRP A 101 5.30 -12.12 3.26
CA TRP A 101 4.22 -11.79 4.19
C TRP A 101 3.26 -12.97 4.45
N PRO A 102 3.79 -14.07 5.04
CA PRO A 102 3.02 -15.29 5.26
C PRO A 102 1.86 -15.05 6.24
N GLY A 103 0.69 -15.58 5.92
CA GLY A 103 -0.53 -15.43 6.75
C GLY A 103 -1.38 -14.21 6.42
N THR A 104 -0.99 -13.41 5.41
CA THR A 104 -1.85 -12.39 4.82
C THR A 104 -2.91 -13.07 3.95
N GLU A 105 -4.18 -12.89 4.30
CA GLU A 105 -5.30 -13.39 3.51
C GLU A 105 -5.80 -12.27 2.59
N PRO A 106 -5.69 -12.40 1.26
CA PRO A 106 -6.16 -11.37 0.34
C PRO A 106 -7.67 -11.24 0.43
N LEU A 107 -8.16 -10.00 0.58
CA LEU A 107 -9.59 -9.71 0.45
C LEU A 107 -10.05 -10.04 -0.97
N LEU A 108 -11.23 -10.66 -1.07
CA LEU A 108 -11.87 -10.88 -2.36
C LEU A 108 -12.31 -9.54 -2.96
N THR A 109 -12.40 -9.46 -4.28
CA THR A 109 -12.81 -8.23 -4.99
C THR A 109 -14.12 -7.67 -4.46
N GLU A 110 -15.12 -8.52 -4.22
CA GLU A 110 -16.43 -8.08 -3.70
C GLU A 110 -16.37 -7.52 -2.27
N GLU A 111 -15.39 -7.94 -1.47
CA GLU A 111 -15.17 -7.43 -0.12
C GLU A 111 -14.42 -6.09 -0.18
N ALA A 112 -13.39 -6.01 -1.03
CA ALA A 112 -12.65 -4.78 -1.30
C ALA A 112 -13.55 -3.66 -1.85
N ASP A 113 -14.50 -3.99 -2.73
CA ASP A 113 -15.45 -3.03 -3.31
C ASP A 113 -16.37 -2.39 -2.25
N ARG A 114 -16.52 -3.00 -1.08
CA ARG A 114 -17.28 -2.47 0.06
C ARG A 114 -16.44 -1.60 1.00
N LEU A 115 -15.16 -1.40 0.68
CA LEU A 115 -14.19 -0.67 1.49
C LEU A 115 -13.57 0.48 0.68
N PRO A 116 -14.39 1.47 0.23
CA PRO A 116 -13.92 2.55 -0.63
C PRO A 116 -12.84 3.44 0.03
N GLY A 117 -12.93 3.67 1.34
CA GLY A 117 -11.95 4.44 2.10
C GLY A 117 -10.58 3.76 2.13
N LEU A 118 -10.55 2.48 2.51
CA LEU A 118 -9.31 1.69 2.49
C LEU A 118 -8.76 1.51 1.08
N THR A 119 -9.62 1.38 0.08
CA THR A 119 -9.20 1.34 -1.33
C THR A 119 -8.51 2.64 -1.75
N ALA A 120 -9.04 3.79 -1.34
CA ALA A 120 -8.42 5.08 -1.58
C ALA A 120 -7.07 5.21 -0.84
N LEU A 121 -7.00 4.76 0.42
CA LEU A 121 -5.77 4.73 1.19
C LEU A 121 -4.70 3.85 0.52
N THR A 122 -5.01 2.62 0.13
CA THR A 122 -4.04 1.72 -0.53
C THR A 122 -3.53 2.32 -1.85
N ARG A 123 -4.38 3.01 -2.61
CA ARG A 123 -3.97 3.73 -3.84
C ARG A 123 -3.02 4.90 -3.53
N LEU A 124 -3.33 5.68 -2.50
CA LEU A 124 -2.47 6.75 -2.04
C LEU A 124 -1.11 6.20 -1.59
N THR A 125 -1.10 5.12 -0.81
CA THR A 125 0.14 4.47 -0.37
C THR A 125 0.94 3.92 -1.55
N ALA A 126 0.29 3.31 -2.54
CA ALA A 126 0.94 2.87 -3.77
C ALA A 126 1.57 4.03 -4.57
N LEU A 127 0.99 5.22 -4.50
CA LEU A 127 1.60 6.43 -5.07
C LEU A 127 2.86 6.84 -4.28
N VAL A 128 2.80 6.82 -2.95
CA VAL A 128 3.95 7.16 -2.10
C VAL A 128 5.10 6.17 -2.26
N CYS A 129 4.83 4.87 -2.32
CA CYS A 129 5.87 3.85 -2.49
C CYS A 129 6.63 3.94 -3.83
N ARG A 130 6.11 4.67 -4.83
CA ARG A 130 6.78 4.92 -6.11
C ARG A 130 7.66 6.17 -6.10
N MET A 131 7.72 6.89 -4.98
CA MET A 131 8.63 8.01 -4.81
C MET A 131 10.09 7.52 -4.94
N PRO A 132 10.96 8.23 -5.68
CA PRO A 132 12.37 7.86 -5.76
C PRO A 132 13.01 7.85 -4.36
N PRO A 133 13.87 6.87 -4.05
CA PRO A 133 14.46 6.72 -2.72
C PRO A 133 15.39 7.88 -2.33
N GLU A 134 15.81 8.71 -3.29
CA GLU A 134 16.63 9.89 -3.03
C GLU A 134 15.81 11.09 -2.51
N VAL A 135 14.48 11.02 -2.57
CA VAL A 135 13.60 12.08 -2.06
C VAL A 135 13.41 11.90 -0.55
N TRP A 136 13.93 12.87 0.20
CA TRP A 136 13.78 12.94 1.65
C TRP A 136 12.66 13.92 1.99
N LEU A 137 11.60 13.43 2.60
CA LEU A 137 10.51 14.24 3.15
C LEU A 137 10.68 14.39 4.67
N GLU A 138 10.13 15.47 5.23
CA GLU A 138 9.99 15.57 6.68
C GLU A 138 8.98 14.53 7.18
N ALA A 139 9.08 14.10 8.45
CA ALA A 139 8.18 13.06 9.02
C ALA A 139 6.69 13.46 8.97
N GLU A 140 6.38 14.76 8.96
CA GLU A 140 5.01 15.25 8.80
C GLU A 140 4.50 15.12 7.34
N GLU A 141 5.39 14.95 6.37
CA GLU A 141 5.11 14.79 4.95
C GLU A 141 5.28 13.35 4.46
N ASP A 142 5.89 12.48 5.25
CA ASP A 142 6.09 11.07 4.94
C ASP A 142 4.89 10.24 5.39
N LEU A 143 4.12 9.75 4.41
CA LEU A 143 2.98 8.86 4.67
C LEU A 143 3.43 7.50 5.20
N LEU A 144 4.64 7.05 4.89
CA LEU A 144 5.11 5.72 5.30
C LEU A 144 5.43 5.67 6.80
N ASP A 145 5.72 6.81 7.42
CA ASP A 145 6.13 6.94 8.82
C ASP A 145 5.04 6.53 9.82
N PHE A 146 3.75 6.52 9.44
CA PHE A 146 2.69 6.08 10.35
C PHE A 146 2.46 4.56 10.36
N TYR A 147 3.02 3.80 9.41
CA TYR A 147 2.89 2.35 9.42
C TYR A 147 3.83 1.74 10.45
N ASP A 148 3.26 1.04 11.44
CA ASP A 148 4.04 0.33 12.47
C ASP A 148 5.05 -0.66 11.87
N THR A 149 4.69 -1.28 10.74
CA THR A 149 5.59 -2.12 9.94
C THR A 149 5.35 -1.85 8.46
N TYR A 150 6.44 -1.63 7.71
CA TYR A 150 6.34 -1.56 6.25
C TYR A 150 7.57 -2.15 5.55
N THR A 151 7.33 -2.72 4.38
CA THR A 151 8.37 -3.19 3.45
C THR A 151 8.12 -2.57 2.09
N VAL A 152 9.12 -1.86 1.54
CA VAL A 152 9.12 -1.36 0.16
C VAL A 152 10.33 -1.96 -0.54
N GLY A 153 10.11 -2.68 -1.65
CA GLY A 153 11.18 -3.36 -2.38
C GLY A 153 10.98 -3.37 -3.89
N THR A 154 11.96 -3.96 -4.57
CA THR A 154 11.93 -4.16 -6.02
C THR A 154 12.34 -5.60 -6.33
N LEU A 155 11.58 -6.28 -7.21
CA LEU A 155 12.00 -7.55 -7.77
C LEU A 155 13.16 -7.29 -8.75
N SER A 156 14.31 -7.87 -8.44
CA SER A 156 15.49 -7.88 -9.29
C SER A 156 15.68 -9.26 -9.92
N ASP A 157 16.35 -9.32 -11.08
CA ASP A 157 16.76 -10.57 -11.75
C ASP A 157 17.78 -11.43 -10.98
N ALA A 158 18.05 -11.12 -9.70
CA ALA A 158 18.92 -11.94 -8.88
C ALA A 158 18.34 -13.36 -8.77
N PRO A 159 19.09 -14.41 -9.15
CA PRO A 159 18.66 -15.77 -8.89
C PRO A 159 18.62 -15.99 -7.36
N PRO A 160 17.79 -16.92 -6.88
CA PRO A 160 17.84 -17.36 -5.48
C PRO A 160 19.21 -17.92 -5.09
#